data_AF-D0R6I1-F1
#
_entry.id   AF-D0R6I1-F1
#
_cell.length_a   1.000
_cell.length_b   1.000
_cell.length_c   1.000
_cell.angle_alpha   90.00
_cell.angle_beta   90.00
_cell.angle_gamma   90.00
#
_symmetry.space_group_name_H-M   'P 1'
#
loop_
_entity.id
_entity.type
_entity.pdbx_description
1 polymer ?
#
loop_
_entity_poly.entity_id
_entity_poly.type
_entity_poly.pdbx_seq_one_letter_code
_entity_poly.pdbx_strand_id
1 'polypeptide(L)' 'KKPERDEWGSGLEAMQCALQLEKNVNQALLDLHKVASDKGDPHLCDFLETHYLNEQV' A
#
# COMPACT_ATOMS: atom_id res chain seq x y z
N LYS A 1 -10.57 12.11 -12.81
CA LYS A 1 -9.14 12.47 -12.94
C LYS A 1 -8.47 11.35 -13.73
N LYS A 2 -7.70 11.65 -14.80
CA LYS A 2 -6.93 10.60 -15.48
C LYS A 2 -5.83 10.11 -14.53
N PRO A 3 -5.50 8.80 -14.51
CA PRO A 3 -4.32 8.30 -13.82
C PRO A 3 -3.06 8.92 -14.42
N GLU A 4 -1.96 8.98 -13.64
CA GLU A 4 -0.67 9.53 -14.11
C GLU A 4 -0.10 8.77 -15.31
N ARG A 5 -0.51 7.51 -15.50
CA ARG A 5 -0.08 6.67 -16.60
C ARG A 5 -1.27 5.92 -17.16
N ASP A 6 -1.56 6.16 -18.42
CA ASP A 6 -2.66 5.58 -19.19
C ASP A 6 -2.18 4.66 -20.32
N GLU A 7 -0.87 4.63 -20.60
CA GLU A 7 -0.23 3.70 -21.54
C GLU A 7 0.88 2.89 -20.86
N TRP A 8 0.82 1.57 -21.06
CA TRP A 8 1.77 0.60 -20.53
C TRP A 8 2.41 -0.10 -21.72
N GLY A 9 3.60 0.37 -22.15
CA GLY A 9 4.20 0.01 -23.43
C GLY A 9 4.28 -1.50 -23.70
N SER A 10 4.61 -2.29 -22.67
CA SER A 10 4.50 -3.74 -22.68
C SER A 10 3.87 -4.30 -21.40
N GLY A 11 3.38 -5.55 -21.47
CA GLY A 11 2.83 -6.23 -20.29
C GLY A 11 3.84 -6.37 -19.14
N LEU A 12 5.14 -6.48 -19.45
CA LEU A 12 6.20 -6.51 -18.44
C LEU A 12 6.31 -5.16 -17.70
N GLU A 13 6.32 -4.06 -18.44
CA GLU A 13 6.35 -2.71 -17.84
C GLU A 13 5.10 -2.41 -17.01
N ALA A 14 3.93 -2.90 -17.46
CA ALA A 14 2.68 -2.80 -16.70
C ALA A 14 2.80 -3.51 -15.35
N MET A 15 3.27 -4.76 -15.34
CA MET A 15 3.45 -5.54 -14.11
C MET A 15 4.53 -4.97 -13.19
N GLN A 16 5.63 -4.46 -13.74
CA GLN A 16 6.66 -3.78 -12.95
C GLN A 16 6.13 -2.52 -12.27
N CYS A 17 5.30 -1.74 -12.98
CA CYS A 17 4.69 -0.56 -12.38
C CYS A 17 3.64 -0.93 -11.33
N ALA A 18 2.82 -1.95 -11.59
CA ALA A 18 1.87 -2.46 -10.60
C ALA A 18 2.59 -2.91 -9.33
N LEU A 19 3.69 -3.66 -9.46
CA LEU A 19 4.52 -4.07 -8.34
C LEU A 19 5.11 -2.88 -7.56
N GLN A 20 5.57 -1.85 -8.27
CA GLN A 20 6.08 -0.65 -7.61
C GLN A 20 4.97 0.10 -6.85
N LEU A 21 3.76 0.17 -7.42
CA LEU A 21 2.59 0.75 -6.77
C LEU A 21 2.22 -0.04 -5.51
N GLU A 22 2.15 -1.37 -5.59
CA GLU A 22 1.87 -2.23 -4.43
C GLU A 22 2.89 -2.02 -3.30
N LYS A 23 4.19 -1.96 -3.64
CA LYS A 23 5.25 -1.65 -2.65
C LYS A 23 5.07 -0.29 -2.00
N ASN A 24 4.71 0.73 -2.77
CA ASN A 24 4.49 2.07 -2.24
C ASN A 24 3.27 2.11 -1.31
N VAL A 25 2.20 1.39 -1.66
CA VAL A 25 1.00 1.26 -0.81
C VAL A 25 1.34 0.52 0.48
N ASN A 26 2.10 -0.57 0.40
CA ASN A 26 2.54 -1.32 1.58
C ASN A 26 3.35 -0.44 2.55
N GLN A 27 4.32 0.30 2.03
CA GLN A 27 5.11 1.20 2.87
C GLN A 27 4.23 2.27 3.54
N ALA A 28 3.28 2.84 2.81
CA ALA A 28 2.35 3.83 3.36
C ALA A 28 1.45 3.24 4.47
N LEU A 29 1.02 1.98 4.32
CA LEU A 29 0.25 1.27 5.35
C LEU A 29 1.09 1.01 6.61
N LEU A 30 2.35 0.59 6.46
CA LEU A 30 3.27 0.41 7.57
C LEU A 30 3.56 1.72 8.31
N ASP A 31 3.76 2.81 7.57
CA ASP A 31 3.97 4.13 8.14
C ASP A 31 2.73 4.61 8.91
N LEU A 32 1.54 4.37 8.37
CA LEU A 32 0.27 4.70 9.03
C LEU A 32 0.07 3.88 10.31
N HIS A 33 0.36 2.57 10.27
CA HIS A 33 0.29 1.69 11.43
C HIS A 33 1.24 2.16 12.54
N LYS A 34 2.46 2.56 12.18
CA LYS A 34 3.41 3.13 13.13
C LYS A 34 2.88 4.42 13.77
N VAL A 35 2.29 5.32 12.97
CA VAL A 35 1.68 6.54 13.49
C VAL A 35 0.52 6.22 14.43
N ALA A 36 -0.35 5.26 14.08
CA ALA A 36 -1.45 4.81 14.95
C ALA A 36 -0.92 4.26 16.28
N SER A 37 0.14 3.46 16.22
CA SER A 37 0.82 2.91 17.39
C SER A 37 1.43 4.01 18.28
N ASP A 38 2.13 4.98 17.67
CA ASP A 38 2.73 6.12 18.37
C ASP A 38 1.67 7.04 19.02
N LYS A 39 0.47 7.10 18.44
CA LYS A 39 -0.68 7.84 18.97
C LYS A 39 -1.49 7.03 19.99
N GLY A 40 -1.17 5.74 20.17
CA GLY A 40 -1.86 4.86 21.10
C GLY A 40 -3.30 4.59 20.67
N ASP A 41 -3.55 4.35 19.38
CA ASP A 41 -4.85 3.92 18.84
C ASP A 41 -4.81 2.43 18.47
N PRO A 42 -5.18 1.52 19.39
CA PRO A 42 -5.10 0.08 19.15
C PRO A 42 -6.14 -0.40 18.12
N HIS A 43 -7.26 0.32 17.98
CA HIS A 43 -8.31 -0.06 17.05
C HIS A 43 -7.86 0.17 15.60
N LEU A 44 -7.19 1.30 15.34
CA LEU A 44 -6.63 1.56 14.02
C LEU A 44 -5.48 0.60 13.68
N CYS A 45 -4.63 0.23 14.65
CA CYS A 45 -3.59 -0.78 14.43
C CYS A 45 -4.19 -2.14 14.06
N ASP A 46 -5.17 -2.63 14.83
CA ASP A 46 -5.84 -3.92 14.58
C ASP A 46 -6.55 -3.95 13.22
N PHE A 47 -7.20 -2.84 12.85
CA PHE A 47 -7.84 -2.68 11.55
C PHE A 47 -6.83 -2.79 10.39
N LEU A 48 -5.69 -2.11 10.50
CA LEU A 48 -4.64 -2.13 9.48
C LEU A 48 -3.97 -3.51 9.36
N GLU A 49 -3.72 -4.18 10.49
CA GLU A 49 -3.16 -5.53 10.55
C GLU A 49 -4.09 -6.57 9.93
N THR A 50 -5.36 -6.57 10.33
CA THR A 50 -6.34 -7.58 9.92
C THR A 50 -6.72 -7.46 8.46
N HIS A 51 -6.93 -6.25 7.96
CA HIS A 51 -7.54 -6.02 6.65
C HIS A 51 -6.56 -5.68 5.53
N TYR A 52 -5.34 -5.22 5.84
CA TYR A 52 -4.42 -4.74 4.81
C TYR A 52 -3.04 -5.39 4.90
N LEU A 53 -2.42 -5.39 6.09
CA LEU A 53 -1.05 -5.86 6.24
C LEU A 53 -0.92 -7.40 6.18
N ASN A 54 -1.96 -8.16 6.54
CA ASN A 54 -1.94 -9.62 6.37
C ASN A 54 -1.97 -10.08 4.90
N GLU A 55 -2.60 -9.31 4.01
CA GLU A 55 -2.71 -9.66 2.60
C GLU A 55 -1.45 -9.26 1.81
N GLN A 56 -0.70 -8.27 2.30
CA GLN A 56 0.51 -7.79 1.66
C GLN A 56 1.76 -8.44 2.28
N VAL A 57 2.51 -9.20 1.47
CA VAL A 57 3.73 -9.92 1.87
C VAL A 57 4.97 -9.33 1.22
#